data_AF-A0A2M9P9E4-F1
#
_entry.id   AF-A0A2M9P9E4-F1
#
_cell.length_a   1.000
_cell.length_b   1.000
_cell.length_c   1.000
_cell.angle_alpha   90.00
_cell.angle_beta   90.00
_cell.angle_gamma   90.00
#
_symmetry.space_group_name_H-M   'P 1'
#
loop_
_entity.id
_entity.type
_entity.pdbx_description
1 polymer ?
#
loop_
_entity_poly.entity_id
_entity_poly.type
_entity_poly.pdbx_seq_one_letter_code
_entity_poly.pdbx_strand_id
1 'polypeptide(L)'
;MPDLSQSQMKRLTAIHGWSAVILGLLLYAVIVTGAVAVFAEEIGRWSAGTLRTLPAMEGPVDARIRALAEQVAPEHREDVSAWNAEGGDMHVFFHTHRLNPETGLDEDFGTIFRVGPAGEAIERHDGFVWQDPRNYDVSALRRFLVDLHVQLYLPDPWGLLLTGVLGLMMMAAVVSGLLMHRHIIRDLFVAERPGKRLVSARDRHVLAASWGLPFAFVLAFTGSFFSFASTIGFPLVAAVAFGGDQEAMGETLFEPPVPEDARRVPQANLDRLLADSR
;
A
#
# COMPACT_ATOMS: atom_id res chain seq x y z
N MET A 1 35.21 5.51 -30.48
CA MET A 1 34.26 6.30 -29.66
C MET A 1 34.68 7.76 -29.80
N PRO A 2 33.77 8.71 -30.04
CA PRO A 2 34.16 10.11 -30.13
C PRO A 2 34.70 10.60 -28.78
N ASP A 3 35.86 11.27 -28.78
CA ASP A 3 36.42 11.87 -27.58
C ASP A 3 35.55 13.05 -27.13
N LEU A 4 35.15 13.05 -25.87
CA LEU A 4 34.38 14.12 -25.26
C LEU A 4 35.30 15.32 -24.97
N SER A 5 34.88 16.52 -25.33
CA SER A 5 35.62 17.74 -24.99
C SER A 5 35.61 18.01 -23.47
N GLN A 6 36.59 18.75 -22.97
CA GLN A 6 36.66 19.16 -21.56
C GLN A 6 35.39 19.86 -21.05
N SER A 7 34.75 20.68 -21.91
CA SER A 7 33.50 21.35 -21.56
C SER A 7 32.32 20.37 -21.51
N GLN A 8 32.29 19.35 -22.38
CA GLN A 8 31.30 18.28 -22.34
C GLN A 8 31.47 17.42 -21.08
N MET A 9 32.70 17.05 -20.71
CA MET A 9 32.97 16.32 -19.46
C MET A 9 32.53 17.12 -18.24
N LYS A 10 32.87 18.43 -18.16
CA LYS A 10 32.45 19.29 -17.05
C LYS A 10 30.92 19.38 -16.92
N ARG A 11 30.20 19.48 -18.05
CA ARG A 11 28.73 19.48 -18.07
C ARG A 11 28.15 18.15 -17.63
N LEU A 12 28.67 17.02 -18.13
CA LEU A 12 28.21 15.69 -17.75
C LEU A 12 28.41 15.41 -16.26
N THR A 13 29.57 15.78 -15.71
CA THR A 13 29.83 15.66 -14.26
C THR A 13 28.90 16.54 -13.45
N ALA A 14 28.61 17.76 -13.91
CA ALA A 14 27.66 18.65 -13.23
C ALA A 14 26.23 18.06 -13.25
N ILE A 15 25.78 17.56 -14.41
CA ILE A 15 24.47 16.92 -14.54
C ILE A 15 24.38 15.70 -13.62
N HIS A 16 25.39 14.82 -13.65
CA HIS A 16 25.44 13.63 -12.80
C HIS A 16 25.42 13.99 -11.30
N GLY A 17 26.21 14.99 -10.89
CA GLY A 17 26.26 15.44 -9.50
C GLY A 17 24.92 15.99 -9.03
N TRP A 18 24.30 16.90 -9.78
CA TRP A 18 23.02 17.47 -9.41
C TRP A 18 21.87 16.45 -9.49
N SER A 19 21.86 15.58 -10.50
CA SER A 19 20.86 14.51 -10.58
C SER A 19 20.96 13.56 -9.39
N ALA A 20 22.18 13.19 -9.00
CA ALA A 20 22.40 12.31 -7.85
C ALA A 20 21.95 12.95 -6.54
N VAL A 21 22.17 14.26 -6.37
CA VAL A 21 21.70 15.00 -5.18
C VAL A 21 20.17 15.03 -5.13
N ILE A 22 19.51 15.43 -6.22
CA ILE A 22 18.04 15.53 -6.26
C ILE A 22 17.41 14.15 -6.05
N LEU A 23 17.85 13.14 -6.81
CA LEU A 23 17.30 11.78 -6.71
C LEU A 23 17.63 11.16 -5.36
N GLY A 24 18.81 11.45 -4.80
CA GLY A 24 19.18 11.03 -3.44
C GLY A 24 18.30 11.65 -2.36
N LEU A 25 17.90 12.91 -2.49
CA LEU A 25 16.96 13.55 -1.56
C LEU A 25 15.56 12.95 -1.65
N LEU A 26 15.07 12.66 -2.86
CA LEU A 26 13.79 11.99 -3.05
C LEU A 26 13.81 10.57 -2.47
N LEU A 27 14.86 9.81 -2.78
CA LEU A 27 15.06 8.47 -2.24
C LEU A 27 15.17 8.50 -0.71
N TYR A 28 15.85 9.50 -0.13
CA TYR A 28 15.90 9.70 1.31
C TYR A 28 14.51 9.93 1.90
N ALA A 29 13.69 10.79 1.28
CA ALA A 29 12.32 11.03 1.72
C ALA A 29 11.50 9.73 1.70
N VAL A 30 11.57 8.96 0.60
CA VAL A 30 10.88 7.66 0.47
C VAL A 30 11.36 6.66 1.52
N ILE A 31 12.67 6.56 1.78
CA ILE A 31 13.22 5.62 2.77
C ILE A 31 12.80 6.00 4.19
N VAL A 32 12.92 7.27 4.56
CA VAL A 32 12.55 7.75 5.91
C VAL A 32 11.06 7.56 6.15
N THR A 33 10.23 7.96 5.19
CA THR A 33 8.77 7.80 5.30
C THR A 33 8.37 6.33 5.29
N GLY A 34 9.05 5.48 4.51
CA GLY A 34 8.85 4.04 4.51
C GLY A 34 9.17 3.39 5.85
N ALA A 35 10.29 3.79 6.47
CA ALA A 35 10.66 3.31 7.81
C ALA A 35 9.61 3.69 8.87
N VAL A 36 9.01 4.89 8.76
CA VAL A 36 7.90 5.30 9.63
C VAL A 36 6.61 4.56 9.27
N ALA A 37 6.35 4.32 7.99
CA ALA A 37 5.15 3.65 7.50
C ALA A 37 5.05 2.17 7.89
N VAL A 38 6.15 1.53 8.30
CA VAL A 38 6.10 0.22 8.98
C VAL A 38 5.19 0.25 10.20
N PHE A 39 5.11 1.40 10.88
CA PHE A 39 4.23 1.61 12.04
C PHE A 39 2.97 2.40 11.68
N ALA A 40 2.60 2.45 10.39
CA ALA A 40 1.49 3.27 9.90
C ALA A 40 0.18 2.89 10.62
N GLU A 41 -0.06 1.60 10.86
CA GLU A 41 -1.27 1.14 11.53
C GLU A 41 -1.31 1.53 13.00
N GLU A 42 -0.20 1.41 13.73
CA GLU A 42 -0.10 1.85 15.13
C GLU A 42 -0.22 3.38 15.25
N ILE A 43 0.42 4.12 14.35
CA ILE A 43 0.30 5.59 14.26
C ILE A 43 -1.14 5.96 13.94
N GLY A 44 -1.79 5.23 13.03
CA GLY A 44 -3.20 5.36 12.69
C GLY A 44 -4.08 5.27 13.92
N ARG A 45 -4.05 4.10 14.58
CA ARG A 45 -4.82 3.82 15.80
C ARG A 45 -4.58 4.85 16.90
N TRP A 46 -3.32 5.24 17.11
CA TRP A 46 -2.98 6.28 18.09
C TRP A 46 -3.59 7.64 17.74
N SER A 47 -3.45 8.06 16.48
CA SER A 47 -3.95 9.37 16.02
C SER A 47 -5.47 9.45 15.91
N ALA A 48 -6.13 8.32 15.61
CA ALA A 48 -7.59 8.19 15.59
C ALA A 48 -8.19 8.14 17.01
N GLY A 49 -7.35 8.00 18.04
CA GLY A 49 -7.78 7.88 19.44
C GLY A 49 -8.28 6.49 19.83
N THR A 50 -8.09 5.50 18.96
CA THR A 50 -8.66 4.16 19.12
C THR A 50 -7.64 3.22 19.77
N LEU A 51 -7.44 3.39 21.08
CA LEU A 51 -6.50 2.60 21.88
C LEU A 51 -7.04 1.22 22.30
N ARG A 52 -8.30 0.90 21.98
CA ARG A 52 -8.93 -0.36 22.36
C ARG A 52 -8.72 -1.40 21.26
N THR A 53 -8.30 -2.59 21.66
CA THR A 53 -8.21 -3.77 20.79
C THR A 53 -9.35 -4.72 21.12
N LEU A 54 -10.59 -4.24 21.01
CA LEU A 54 -11.73 -5.16 21.04
C LEU A 54 -11.88 -5.74 19.63
N PRO A 55 -12.16 -7.04 19.47
CA PRO A 55 -12.47 -7.58 18.15
C PRO A 55 -13.74 -6.90 17.64
N ALA A 56 -13.68 -6.28 16.47
CA ALA A 56 -14.86 -5.64 15.87
C ALA A 56 -16.01 -6.64 15.64
N MET A 57 -15.67 -7.93 15.62
CA MET A 57 -16.56 -9.07 15.36
C MET A 57 -17.03 -9.80 16.64
N GLU A 58 -16.88 -9.24 17.84
CA GLU A 58 -17.47 -9.82 19.05
C GLU A 58 -18.92 -9.32 19.24
N GLY A 59 -19.88 -10.26 19.18
CA GLY A 59 -21.31 -9.98 19.40
C GLY A 59 -22.21 -10.56 18.29
N PRO A 60 -23.50 -10.18 18.25
CA PRO A 60 -24.45 -10.64 17.24
C PRO A 60 -24.27 -9.83 15.93
N VAL A 61 -23.26 -10.19 15.14
CA VAL A 61 -22.89 -9.54 13.87
C VAL A 61 -24.05 -9.57 12.89
N ASP A 62 -24.75 -10.70 12.77
CA ASP A 62 -25.91 -10.86 11.87
C ASP A 62 -27.03 -9.86 12.19
N ALA A 63 -27.41 -9.75 13.46
CA ALA A 63 -28.46 -8.83 13.90
C ALA A 63 -28.07 -7.37 13.66
N ARG A 64 -26.80 -7.01 13.89
CA ARG A 64 -26.28 -5.65 13.68
C ARG A 64 -26.31 -5.27 12.20
N ILE A 65 -25.79 -6.13 11.31
CA ILE A 65 -25.79 -5.86 9.86
C ILE A 65 -27.22 -5.76 9.33
N ARG A 66 -28.14 -6.62 9.79
CA ARG A 66 -29.57 -6.51 9.41
C ARG A 66 -30.19 -5.19 9.86
N ALA A 67 -29.92 -4.74 11.08
CA ALA A 67 -30.41 -3.48 11.60
C ALA A 67 -29.86 -2.25 10.82
N LEU A 68 -28.63 -2.34 10.31
CA LEU A 68 -28.07 -1.33 9.42
C LEU A 68 -28.73 -1.38 8.04
N ALA A 69 -28.95 -2.59 7.50
CA ALA A 69 -29.59 -2.77 6.19
C ALA A 69 -30.98 -2.11 6.14
N GLU A 70 -31.75 -2.16 7.22
CA GLU A 70 -33.06 -1.48 7.32
C GLU A 70 -32.98 0.04 7.11
N GLN A 71 -31.83 0.66 7.42
CA GLN A 71 -31.57 2.10 7.30
C GLN A 71 -31.01 2.50 5.92
N VAL A 72 -30.73 1.54 5.05
CA VAL A 72 -30.10 1.76 3.73
C VAL A 72 -31.15 1.71 2.63
N ALA A 73 -31.01 2.47 1.55
CA ALA A 73 -31.93 2.38 0.42
C ALA A 73 -31.92 0.96 -0.19
N PRO A 74 -33.06 0.36 -0.57
CA PRO A 74 -33.10 -1.00 -1.11
C PRO A 74 -32.17 -1.23 -2.31
N GLU A 75 -31.92 -0.18 -3.09
CA GLU A 75 -31.00 -0.17 -4.24
C GLU A 75 -29.52 -0.33 -3.89
N HIS A 76 -29.09 -0.06 -2.65
CA HIS A 76 -27.70 -0.29 -2.23
C HIS A 76 -27.53 -1.65 -1.56
N ARG A 77 -28.58 -2.48 -1.44
CA ARG A 77 -28.55 -3.74 -0.68
C ARG A 77 -28.26 -4.94 -1.57
N GLU A 78 -27.65 -4.72 -2.73
CA GLU A 78 -27.24 -5.79 -3.63
C GLU A 78 -26.07 -6.55 -3.01
N ASP A 79 -25.01 -5.83 -2.64
CA ASP A 79 -23.85 -6.37 -1.97
C ASP A 79 -23.61 -5.74 -0.60
N VAL A 80 -23.01 -6.54 0.30
CA VAL A 80 -22.55 -6.08 1.61
C VAL A 80 -21.12 -6.53 1.87
N SER A 81 -20.24 -5.55 2.07
CA SER A 81 -18.84 -5.75 2.44
C SER A 81 -18.62 -5.32 3.88
N ALA A 82 -17.98 -6.16 4.69
CA ALA A 82 -17.67 -5.84 6.07
C ALA A 82 -16.22 -6.16 6.39
N TRP A 83 -15.48 -5.18 6.94
CA TRP A 83 -14.07 -5.33 7.30
C TRP A 83 -13.73 -4.56 8.57
N ASN A 84 -12.64 -4.95 9.24
CA ASN A 84 -12.18 -4.26 10.43
C ASN A 84 -11.64 -2.87 10.07
N ALA A 85 -12.02 -1.87 10.86
CA ALA A 85 -11.41 -0.55 10.87
C ALA A 85 -10.43 -0.43 12.06
N GLU A 86 -9.78 0.73 12.22
CA GLU A 86 -8.78 0.91 13.28
C GLU A 86 -9.43 0.88 14.68
N GLY A 87 -8.77 0.19 15.62
CA GLY A 87 -9.12 0.11 17.04
C GLY A 87 -10.48 -0.52 17.38
N GLY A 88 -10.88 -1.52 16.59
CA GLY A 88 -12.03 -2.37 16.89
C GLY A 88 -13.35 -1.86 16.31
N ASP A 89 -13.31 -0.77 15.56
CA ASP A 89 -14.41 -0.35 14.70
C ASP A 89 -14.54 -1.32 13.50
N MET A 90 -15.70 -1.31 12.84
CA MET A 90 -15.97 -2.07 11.63
C MET A 90 -16.54 -1.15 10.55
N HIS A 91 -16.07 -1.29 9.32
CA HIS A 91 -16.77 -0.74 8.18
C HIS A 91 -17.79 -1.76 7.67
N VAL A 92 -19.03 -1.29 7.44
CA VAL A 92 -20.08 -2.07 6.78
C VAL A 92 -20.57 -1.26 5.59
N PHE A 93 -20.32 -1.75 4.39
CA PHE A 93 -20.62 -1.08 3.15
C PHE A 93 -21.67 -1.85 2.36
N PHE A 94 -22.87 -1.26 2.28
CA PHE A 94 -23.94 -1.73 1.41
C PHE A 94 -23.80 -1.01 0.08
N HIS A 95 -23.59 -1.75 -1.00
CA HIS A 95 -23.28 -1.15 -2.30
C HIS A 95 -23.90 -1.92 -3.47
N THR A 96 -23.89 -1.22 -4.59
CA THR A 96 -24.19 -1.68 -5.94
C THR A 96 -23.12 -1.08 -6.85
N HIS A 97 -23.01 -1.54 -8.08
CA HIS A 97 -22.12 -0.95 -9.07
C HIS A 97 -22.89 0.06 -9.90
N ARG A 98 -22.34 1.28 -10.03
CA ARG A 98 -22.89 2.32 -10.90
C ARG A 98 -21.78 3.01 -11.67
N LEU A 99 -22.08 3.35 -12.92
CA LEU A 99 -21.24 4.23 -13.72
C LEU A 99 -21.06 5.59 -13.04
N ASN A 100 -19.82 5.91 -12.66
CA ASN A 100 -19.46 7.19 -12.09
C ASN A 100 -19.33 8.23 -13.23
N PRO A 101 -20.11 9.34 -13.20
CA PRO A 101 -20.07 10.35 -14.26
C PRO A 101 -18.76 11.15 -14.31
N GLU A 102 -17.98 11.19 -13.23
CA GLU A 102 -16.72 11.94 -13.17
C GLU A 102 -15.55 11.14 -13.74
N THR A 103 -15.49 9.83 -13.47
CA THR A 103 -14.41 8.95 -13.93
C THR A 103 -14.76 8.19 -15.20
N GLY A 104 -16.05 7.99 -15.48
CA GLY A 104 -16.54 7.16 -16.58
C GLY A 104 -16.35 5.66 -16.36
N LEU A 105 -16.03 5.24 -15.14
CA LEU A 105 -15.82 3.86 -14.74
C LEU A 105 -17.03 3.34 -13.96
N ASP A 106 -17.26 2.03 -14.01
CA ASP A 106 -18.22 1.37 -13.13
C ASP A 106 -17.57 1.22 -11.75
N GLU A 107 -18.18 1.81 -10.72
CA GLU A 107 -17.62 1.93 -9.38
C GLU A 107 -18.67 1.61 -8.32
N ASP A 108 -18.19 1.20 -7.14
CA ASP A 108 -19.08 0.96 -6.00
C ASP A 108 -19.79 2.25 -5.58
N PHE A 109 -21.11 2.19 -5.60
CA PHE A 109 -22.01 3.24 -5.14
C PHE A 109 -22.90 2.69 -4.03
N GLY A 110 -22.91 3.36 -2.88
CA GLY A 110 -23.69 2.84 -1.77
C GLY A 110 -23.61 3.63 -0.48
N THR A 111 -23.93 2.95 0.62
CA THR A 111 -23.89 3.48 1.99
C THR A 111 -22.86 2.73 2.81
N ILE A 112 -21.82 3.42 3.26
CA ILE A 112 -20.84 2.89 4.23
C ILE A 112 -21.15 3.41 5.64
N PHE A 113 -21.06 2.51 6.61
CA PHE A 113 -21.10 2.84 8.04
C PHE A 113 -19.73 2.56 8.67
N ARG A 114 -19.31 3.42 9.60
CA ARG A 114 -18.34 3.04 10.63
C ARG A 114 -19.11 2.66 11.88
N VAL A 115 -18.92 1.44 12.33
CA VAL A 115 -19.63 0.83 13.45
C VAL A 115 -18.65 0.64 14.60
N GLY A 116 -19.01 1.14 15.79
CA GLY A 116 -18.20 0.99 16.98
C GLY A 116 -18.27 -0.42 17.57
N PRO A 117 -17.41 -0.74 18.55
CA PRO A 117 -17.34 -2.08 19.15
C PRO A 117 -18.65 -2.52 19.84
N ALA A 118 -19.47 -1.57 20.33
CA ALA A 118 -20.75 -1.90 20.94
C ALA A 118 -21.88 -2.10 19.89
N GLY A 119 -21.61 -1.85 18.60
CA GLY A 119 -22.54 -2.02 17.49
C GLY A 119 -23.28 -0.75 17.10
N GLU A 120 -22.92 0.39 17.67
CA GLU A 120 -23.43 1.71 17.33
C GLU A 120 -22.87 2.19 15.99
N ALA A 121 -23.72 2.77 15.13
CA ALA A 121 -23.24 3.47 13.95
C ALA A 121 -22.63 4.82 14.38
N ILE A 122 -21.32 4.97 14.21
CA ILE A 122 -20.56 6.18 14.55
C ILE A 122 -20.66 7.20 13.41
N GLU A 123 -20.44 6.74 12.17
CA GLU A 123 -20.45 7.56 10.97
C GLU A 123 -21.19 6.85 9.84
N ARG A 124 -21.75 7.64 8.92
CA ARG A 124 -22.45 7.18 7.72
C ARG A 124 -22.06 8.08 6.54
N HIS A 125 -21.70 7.46 5.43
CA HIS A 125 -21.47 8.15 4.16
C HIS A 125 -22.23 7.46 3.03
N ASP A 126 -22.76 8.25 2.11
CA ASP A 126 -23.53 7.78 0.95
C ASP A 126 -22.86 8.28 -0.35
N GLY A 127 -22.82 7.44 -1.38
CA GLY A 127 -22.30 7.78 -2.71
C GLY A 127 -21.14 6.89 -3.18
N PHE A 128 -20.27 7.45 -4.00
CA PHE A 128 -19.01 6.83 -4.43
C PHE A 128 -17.98 6.94 -3.30
N VAL A 129 -18.06 6.00 -2.35
CA VAL A 129 -17.33 6.04 -1.08
C VAL A 129 -15.81 6.12 -1.28
N TRP A 130 -15.29 5.43 -2.30
CA TRP A 130 -13.86 5.32 -2.57
C TRP A 130 -13.22 6.60 -3.13
N GLN A 131 -14.02 7.57 -3.58
CA GLN A 131 -13.52 8.85 -4.12
C GLN A 131 -13.00 9.80 -3.05
N ASP A 132 -13.47 9.64 -1.81
CA ASP A 132 -13.00 10.43 -0.68
C ASP A 132 -12.48 9.51 0.43
N PRO A 133 -11.15 9.45 0.64
CA PRO A 133 -10.55 8.66 1.70
C PRO A 133 -11.12 8.93 3.09
N ARG A 134 -11.70 10.10 3.36
CA ARG A 134 -12.35 10.38 4.65
C ARG A 134 -13.53 9.47 4.95
N ASN A 135 -14.12 8.83 3.94
CA ASN A 135 -15.27 7.94 4.12
C ASN A 135 -14.89 6.55 4.67
N TYR A 136 -13.65 6.11 4.47
CA TYR A 136 -13.20 4.75 4.80
C TYR A 136 -11.85 4.70 5.54
N ASP A 137 -11.20 5.84 5.75
CA ASP A 137 -9.94 5.94 6.47
C ASP A 137 -10.07 6.89 7.65
N VAL A 138 -9.84 6.33 8.84
CA VAL A 138 -10.01 6.98 10.14
C VAL A 138 -8.79 7.80 10.58
N SER A 139 -7.64 7.67 9.92
CA SER A 139 -6.42 8.43 10.26
C SER A 139 -5.83 9.22 9.09
N ALA A 140 -6.00 10.55 9.14
CA ALA A 140 -5.35 11.46 8.21
C ALA A 140 -3.81 11.43 8.30
N LEU A 141 -3.26 11.19 9.51
CA LEU A 141 -1.81 11.12 9.70
C LEU A 141 -1.23 9.85 9.07
N ARG A 142 -1.89 8.70 9.26
CA ARG A 142 -1.51 7.45 8.61
C ARG A 142 -1.50 7.61 7.11
N ARG A 143 -2.61 8.12 6.56
CA ARG A 143 -2.77 8.39 5.12
C ARG A 143 -1.65 9.26 4.59
N PHE A 144 -1.34 10.36 5.30
CA PHE A 144 -0.26 11.25 4.92
C PHE A 144 1.09 10.57 4.81
N LEU A 145 1.44 9.73 5.79
CA LEU A 145 2.71 9.02 5.78
C LEU A 145 2.79 7.98 4.65
N VAL A 146 1.69 7.26 4.41
CA VAL A 146 1.61 6.24 3.35
C VAL A 146 1.64 6.89 1.96
N ASP A 147 0.84 7.92 1.72
CA ASP A 147 0.80 8.64 0.44
C ASP A 147 2.13 9.31 0.13
N LEU A 148 2.79 9.88 1.13
CA LEU A 148 4.12 10.46 0.96
C LEU A 148 5.17 9.38 0.61
N HIS A 149 5.08 8.19 1.19
CA HIS A 149 5.99 7.09 0.90
C HIS A 149 5.76 6.47 -0.48
N VAL A 150 4.51 6.19 -0.83
CA VAL A 150 4.14 5.40 -2.02
C VAL A 150 4.10 6.26 -3.28
N GLN A 151 3.67 7.51 -3.18
CA GLN A 151 3.44 8.39 -4.34
C GLN A 151 4.03 9.80 -4.20
N LEU A 152 4.69 10.13 -3.08
CA LEU A 152 5.24 11.47 -2.81
C LEU A 152 4.20 12.59 -2.94
N TYR A 153 2.92 12.28 -2.74
CA TYR A 153 1.78 13.19 -3.01
C TYR A 153 1.65 13.69 -4.46
N LEU A 154 2.33 13.07 -5.42
CA LEU A 154 2.04 13.29 -6.83
C LEU A 154 0.76 12.55 -7.24
N PRO A 155 0.00 13.08 -8.22
CA PRO A 155 -1.16 12.40 -8.77
C PRO A 155 -0.83 11.01 -9.32
N ASP A 156 -1.79 10.09 -9.22
CA ASP A 156 -1.73 8.80 -9.91
C ASP A 156 -1.73 9.02 -11.44
N PRO A 157 -0.92 8.28 -12.22
CA PRO A 157 0.06 7.26 -11.82
C PRO A 157 1.49 7.80 -11.58
N TRP A 158 1.71 9.11 -11.71
CA TRP A 158 3.05 9.70 -11.75
C TRP A 158 3.83 9.52 -10.46
N GLY A 159 3.16 9.59 -9.30
CA GLY A 159 3.78 9.32 -8.02
C GLY A 159 4.31 7.90 -7.91
N LEU A 160 3.48 6.91 -8.27
CA LEU A 160 3.85 5.49 -8.29
C LEU A 160 5.01 5.24 -9.25
N LEU A 161 4.97 5.79 -10.46
CA LEU A 161 6.05 5.63 -11.44
C LEU A 161 7.38 6.20 -10.91
N LEU A 162 7.34 7.38 -10.29
CA LEU A 162 8.52 8.02 -9.72
C LEU A 162 9.13 7.18 -8.59
N THR A 163 8.33 6.76 -7.60
CA THR A 163 8.81 5.92 -6.50
C THR A 163 9.28 4.56 -6.99
N GLY A 164 8.63 4.00 -8.03
CA GLY A 164 9.05 2.78 -8.69
C GLY A 164 10.44 2.88 -9.31
N VAL A 165 10.73 3.97 -10.03
CA VAL A 165 12.06 4.26 -10.59
C VAL A 165 13.10 4.46 -9.48
N LEU A 166 12.76 5.18 -8.42
CA LEU A 166 13.65 5.36 -7.26
C LEU A 166 13.99 4.02 -6.61
N GLY A 167 13.03 3.09 -6.52
CA GLY A 167 13.25 1.70 -6.09
C GLY A 167 14.26 0.96 -6.99
N LEU A 168 14.09 0.98 -8.31
CA LEU A 168 15.06 0.36 -9.25
C LEU A 168 16.45 0.97 -9.13
N MET A 169 16.53 2.30 -8.96
CA MET A 169 17.80 2.99 -8.76
C MET A 169 18.49 2.54 -7.46
N MET A 170 17.74 2.40 -6.38
CA MET A 170 18.27 1.88 -5.11
C MET A 170 18.75 0.43 -5.26
N MET A 171 18.01 -0.42 -5.98
CA MET A 171 18.47 -1.78 -6.29
C MET A 171 19.78 -1.76 -7.09
N ALA A 172 19.87 -0.93 -8.13
CA ALA A 172 21.09 -0.78 -8.91
C ALA A 172 22.27 -0.26 -8.06
N ALA A 173 22.02 0.66 -7.13
CA ALA A 173 23.02 1.15 -6.18
C ALA A 173 23.48 0.05 -5.21
N VAL A 174 22.57 -0.78 -4.70
CA VAL A 174 22.91 -1.92 -3.83
C VAL A 174 23.74 -2.96 -4.58
N VAL A 175 23.32 -3.34 -5.80
CA VAL A 175 24.04 -4.31 -6.64
C VAL A 175 25.42 -3.78 -7.02
N SER A 176 25.52 -2.54 -7.49
CA SER A 176 26.82 -1.92 -7.83
C SER A 176 27.72 -1.78 -6.60
N GLY A 177 27.16 -1.42 -5.44
CA GLY A 177 27.89 -1.39 -4.17
C GLY A 177 28.47 -2.74 -3.79
N LEU A 178 27.70 -3.82 -3.92
CA LEU A 178 28.17 -5.18 -3.64
C LEU A 178 29.28 -5.63 -4.60
N LEU A 179 29.16 -5.30 -5.89
CA LEU A 179 30.17 -5.63 -6.91
C LEU A 179 31.48 -4.86 -6.70
N MET A 180 31.39 -3.56 -6.42
CA MET A 180 32.55 -2.69 -6.20
C MET A 180 33.26 -3.01 -4.88
N HIS A 181 32.50 -3.31 -3.84
CA HIS A 181 33.00 -3.60 -2.50
C HIS A 181 32.93 -5.10 -2.19
N ARG A 182 33.58 -5.93 -3.02
CA ARG A 182 33.65 -7.41 -2.84
C ARG A 182 34.09 -7.91 -1.45
N HIS A 183 34.69 -7.03 -0.65
CA HIS A 183 35.13 -7.32 0.71
C HIS A 183 34.00 -7.21 1.76
N ILE A 184 32.89 -6.53 1.44
CA ILE A 184 31.71 -6.37 2.32
C ILE A 184 31.21 -7.72 2.84
N ILE A 185 31.20 -8.77 2.00
CA ILE A 185 30.73 -10.10 2.40
C ILE A 185 31.63 -10.72 3.48
N ARG A 186 32.95 -10.47 3.42
CA ARG A 186 33.85 -10.91 4.49
C ARG A 186 33.66 -10.07 5.74
N ASP A 187 33.51 -8.76 5.56
CA ASP A 187 33.36 -7.80 6.64
C ASP A 187 32.01 -7.96 7.39
N LEU A 188 30.99 -8.57 6.77
CA LEU A 188 29.71 -8.94 7.42
C LEU A 188 29.91 -9.84 8.66
N PHE A 189 30.93 -10.69 8.63
CA PHE A 189 31.19 -11.73 9.65
C PHE A 189 32.45 -11.45 10.48
N VAL A 190 33.19 -10.37 10.20
CA VAL A 190 34.31 -9.97 11.04
C VAL A 190 33.77 -9.20 12.24
N ALA A 191 33.58 -9.92 13.35
CA ALA A 191 33.25 -9.32 14.63
C ALA A 191 34.36 -8.35 15.09
N GLU A 192 33.94 -7.32 15.82
CA GLU A 192 34.81 -6.28 16.38
C GLU A 192 36.04 -6.88 17.06
N ARG A 193 37.24 -6.44 16.65
CA ARG A 193 38.49 -6.87 17.28
C ARG A 193 38.65 -6.13 18.61
N PRO A 194 38.62 -6.82 19.77
CA PRO A 194 38.76 -6.14 21.06
C PRO A 194 40.18 -5.54 21.16
N GLY A 195 40.29 -4.25 21.49
CA GLY A 195 41.53 -3.67 22.00
C GLY A 195 42.38 -2.81 21.06
N LYS A 196 41.95 -2.48 19.83
CA LYS A 196 42.64 -1.46 19.00
C LYS A 196 41.85 -0.17 18.87
N ARG A 197 42.26 0.79 19.70
CA ARG A 197 42.08 2.26 19.73
C ARG A 197 41.57 2.96 18.45
N LEU A 198 40.34 2.70 18.02
CA LEU A 198 39.45 3.61 17.26
C LEU A 198 38.16 2.85 16.92
N VAL A 199 37.22 2.79 17.86
CA VAL A 199 35.82 2.47 17.55
C VAL A 199 35.25 3.68 16.80
N SER A 200 35.55 3.75 15.50
CA SER A 200 35.10 4.83 14.66
C SER A 200 33.60 4.65 14.39
N ALA A 201 32.82 5.73 14.47
CA ALA A 201 31.43 5.73 13.98
C ALA A 201 31.33 5.17 12.54
N ARG A 202 32.41 5.30 11.75
CA ARG A 202 32.55 4.72 10.42
C ARG A 202 32.47 3.20 10.42
N ASP A 203 33.16 2.52 11.32
CA ASP A 203 33.22 1.04 11.30
C ASP A 203 31.86 0.46 11.72
N ARG A 204 31.17 1.11 12.68
CA ARG A 204 29.76 0.80 13.01
C ARG A 204 28.80 1.09 11.86
N HIS A 205 28.97 2.21 11.15
CA HIS A 205 28.16 2.54 9.98
C HIS A 205 28.37 1.52 8.84
N VAL A 206 29.60 1.09 8.59
CA VAL A 206 29.91 0.07 7.57
C VAL A 206 29.29 -1.27 7.95
N LEU A 207 29.39 -1.70 9.20
CA LEU A 207 28.77 -2.95 9.66
C LEU A 207 27.24 -2.90 9.57
N ALA A 208 26.63 -1.81 10.05
CA ALA A 208 25.19 -1.61 9.99
C ALA A 208 24.67 -1.52 8.54
N ALA A 209 25.37 -0.78 7.67
CA ALA A 209 25.04 -0.67 6.25
C ALA A 209 25.14 -2.05 5.58
N SER A 210 26.20 -2.81 5.87
CA SER A 210 26.41 -4.14 5.29
C SER A 210 25.30 -5.12 5.64
N TRP A 211 24.87 -5.16 6.90
CA TRP A 211 23.71 -5.96 7.33
C TRP A 211 22.38 -5.42 6.81
N GLY A 212 22.29 -4.11 6.55
CA GLY A 212 21.12 -3.47 5.96
C GLY A 212 20.95 -3.73 4.46
N LEU A 213 22.01 -4.04 3.71
CA LEU A 213 21.96 -4.19 2.24
C LEU A 213 20.94 -5.23 1.75
N PRO A 214 20.85 -6.46 2.32
CA PRO A 214 19.85 -7.43 1.87
C PRO A 214 18.42 -6.91 2.04
N PHE A 215 18.14 -6.27 3.18
CA PHE A 215 16.82 -5.67 3.44
C PHE A 215 16.55 -4.50 2.51
N ALA A 216 17.54 -3.63 2.28
CA ALA A 216 17.42 -2.51 1.36
C ALA A 216 17.12 -2.98 -0.07
N PHE A 217 17.74 -4.09 -0.52
CA PHE A 217 17.43 -4.69 -1.81
C PHE A 217 15.99 -5.19 -1.87
N VAL A 218 15.54 -5.96 -0.88
CA VAL A 218 14.18 -6.51 -0.85
C VAL A 218 13.15 -5.38 -0.79
N LEU A 219 13.33 -4.39 0.09
CA LEU A 219 12.41 -3.25 0.22
C LEU A 219 12.36 -2.42 -1.07
N ALA A 220 13.50 -2.18 -1.71
CA ALA A 220 13.56 -1.48 -2.99
C ALA A 220 12.89 -2.28 -4.12
N PHE A 221 13.09 -3.60 -4.13
CA PHE A 221 12.42 -4.50 -5.07
C PHE A 221 10.90 -4.51 -4.87
N THR A 222 10.42 -4.70 -3.64
CA THR A 222 8.98 -4.75 -3.37
C THR A 222 8.32 -3.42 -3.67
N GLY A 223 8.92 -2.30 -3.26
CA GLY A 223 8.40 -0.96 -3.57
C GLY A 223 8.32 -0.73 -5.08
N SER A 224 9.38 -1.08 -5.81
CA SER A 224 9.39 -0.96 -7.27
C SER A 224 8.37 -1.87 -7.95
N PHE A 225 8.29 -3.13 -7.51
CA PHE A 225 7.34 -4.10 -8.03
C PHE A 225 5.90 -3.62 -7.87
N PHE A 226 5.48 -3.20 -6.68
CA PHE A 226 4.11 -2.74 -6.45
C PHE A 226 3.79 -1.45 -7.21
N SER A 227 4.73 -0.51 -7.28
CA SER A 227 4.56 0.73 -8.07
C SER A 227 4.34 0.46 -9.55
N PHE A 228 5.05 -0.53 -10.13
CA PHE A 228 4.92 -0.86 -11.55
C PHE A 228 3.86 -1.89 -11.86
N ALA A 229 3.47 -2.74 -10.91
CA ALA A 229 2.49 -3.80 -11.12
C ALA A 229 1.13 -3.24 -11.55
N SER A 230 0.61 -2.24 -10.85
CA SER A 230 -0.66 -1.60 -11.20
C SER A 230 -0.55 -0.70 -12.43
N THR A 231 0.51 0.10 -12.51
CA THR A 231 0.64 1.16 -13.53
C THR A 231 1.07 0.64 -14.90
N ILE A 232 1.88 -0.44 -14.95
CA ILE A 232 2.43 -0.99 -16.19
C ILE A 232 2.13 -2.48 -16.32
N GLY A 233 2.31 -3.26 -15.24
CA GLY A 233 2.22 -4.71 -15.23
C GLY A 233 0.87 -5.24 -15.70
N PHE A 234 -0.21 -4.92 -14.98
CA PHE A 234 -1.56 -5.36 -15.33
C PHE A 234 -2.02 -4.85 -16.70
N PRO A 235 -1.86 -3.55 -17.06
CA PRO A 235 -2.19 -3.09 -18.40
C PRO A 235 -1.41 -3.80 -19.51
N LEU A 236 -0.12 -4.11 -19.29
CA LEU A 236 0.71 -4.83 -20.26
C LEU A 236 0.26 -6.28 -20.41
N VAL A 237 -0.06 -6.97 -19.31
CA VAL A 237 -0.58 -8.33 -19.34
C VAL A 237 -1.92 -8.36 -20.07
N ALA A 238 -2.85 -7.45 -19.77
CA ALA A 238 -4.11 -7.32 -20.49
C ALA A 238 -3.88 -7.12 -21.99
N ALA A 239 -3.01 -6.18 -22.37
CA ALA A 239 -2.72 -5.88 -23.77
C ALA A 239 -2.11 -7.06 -24.55
N VAL A 240 -1.16 -7.78 -23.94
CA VAL A 240 -0.39 -8.84 -24.62
C VAL A 240 -1.09 -10.19 -24.57
N ALA A 241 -1.68 -10.56 -23.43
CA ALA A 241 -2.26 -11.89 -23.22
C ALA A 241 -3.78 -11.94 -23.43
N PHE A 242 -4.48 -10.80 -23.25
CA PHE A 242 -5.94 -10.72 -23.32
C PHE A 242 -6.43 -9.75 -24.41
N GLY A 243 -5.56 -9.30 -25.32
CA GLY A 243 -5.94 -8.40 -26.42
C GLY A 243 -6.43 -7.02 -25.96
N GLY A 244 -6.12 -6.61 -24.74
CA GLY A 244 -6.59 -5.38 -24.11
C GLY A 244 -7.84 -5.55 -23.24
N ASP A 245 -8.40 -6.76 -23.16
CA ASP A 245 -9.56 -7.06 -22.32
C ASP A 245 -9.15 -7.21 -20.84
N GLN A 246 -9.46 -6.20 -20.04
CA GLN A 246 -9.15 -6.21 -18.61
C GLN A 246 -10.11 -7.07 -17.79
N GLU A 247 -11.35 -7.24 -18.26
CA GLU A 247 -12.37 -8.06 -17.61
C GLU A 247 -11.99 -9.53 -17.73
N ALA A 248 -11.68 -10.00 -18.94
CA ALA A 248 -11.22 -11.37 -19.18
C ALA A 248 -9.91 -11.69 -18.45
N MET A 249 -9.01 -10.70 -18.32
CA MET A 249 -7.81 -10.83 -17.49
C MET A 249 -8.18 -11.02 -16.02
N GLY A 250 -9.11 -10.21 -15.50
CA GLY A 250 -9.60 -10.29 -14.13
C GLY A 250 -10.21 -11.67 -13.83
N GLU A 251 -11.11 -12.14 -14.68
CA GLU A 251 -11.77 -13.46 -14.55
C GLU A 251 -10.78 -14.64 -14.58
N THR A 252 -9.65 -14.48 -15.28
CA THR A 252 -8.65 -15.54 -15.41
C THR A 252 -7.62 -15.52 -14.27
N LEU A 253 -7.20 -14.33 -13.82
CA LEU A 253 -6.19 -14.17 -12.77
C LEU A 253 -6.76 -14.30 -11.36
N PHE A 254 -8.03 -13.96 -11.18
CA PHE A 254 -8.73 -14.02 -9.91
C PHE A 254 -9.78 -15.13 -9.92
N GLU A 255 -10.32 -15.46 -8.74
CA GLU A 255 -11.39 -16.43 -8.66
C GLU A 255 -12.62 -15.88 -9.41
N PRO A 256 -13.19 -16.64 -10.38
CA PRO A 256 -14.34 -16.16 -11.12
C PRO A 256 -15.51 -15.93 -10.15
N PRO A 257 -16.30 -14.87 -10.35
CA PRO A 257 -17.44 -14.59 -9.49
C PRO A 257 -18.35 -15.81 -9.46
N VAL A 258 -18.81 -16.17 -8.25
CA VAL A 258 -19.77 -17.25 -8.09
C VAL A 258 -21.02 -16.86 -8.87
N PRO A 259 -21.50 -17.67 -9.83
CA PRO A 259 -22.68 -17.33 -10.61
C PRO A 259 -23.85 -17.01 -9.69
N GLU A 260 -24.49 -15.87 -9.92
CA GLU A 260 -25.63 -15.45 -9.10
C GLU A 260 -26.76 -16.48 -9.17
N ASP A 261 -27.16 -16.97 -8.00
CA ASP A 261 -28.31 -17.84 -7.86
C ASP A 261 -29.54 -17.01 -7.49
N ALA A 262 -30.37 -16.70 -8.49
CA ALA A 262 -31.60 -15.92 -8.30
C ALA A 262 -32.67 -16.60 -7.42
N ARG A 263 -32.44 -17.83 -6.96
CA ARG A 263 -33.35 -18.51 -6.02
C ARG A 263 -33.40 -17.74 -4.71
N ARG A 264 -34.60 -17.30 -4.33
CA ARG A 264 -34.83 -16.70 -3.01
C ARG A 264 -34.66 -17.76 -1.92
N VAL A 265 -33.52 -17.71 -1.25
CA VAL A 265 -33.23 -18.50 -0.06
C VAL A 265 -33.28 -17.62 1.19
N PRO A 266 -33.62 -18.16 2.36
CA PRO A 266 -33.43 -17.44 3.61
C PRO A 266 -31.98 -16.97 3.72
N GLN A 267 -31.76 -15.71 4.09
CA GLN A 267 -30.42 -15.19 4.30
C GLN A 267 -29.69 -16.03 5.35
N ALA A 268 -28.44 -16.41 5.06
CA ALA A 268 -27.61 -17.12 6.01
C ALA A 268 -27.41 -16.27 7.27
N ASN A 269 -27.30 -16.92 8.43
CA ASN A 269 -26.97 -16.23 9.66
C ASN A 269 -25.46 -16.08 9.76
N LEU A 270 -24.98 -14.84 9.75
CA LEU A 270 -23.54 -14.54 9.75
C LEU A 270 -22.84 -15.05 11.02
N ASP A 271 -23.50 -15.03 12.17
CA ASP A 271 -22.92 -15.52 13.42
C ASP A 271 -22.61 -17.03 13.35
N ARG A 272 -23.46 -17.82 12.69
CA ARG A 272 -23.20 -19.25 12.45
C ARG A 272 -22.03 -19.47 11.51
N LEU A 273 -21.97 -18.72 10.40
CA LEU A 273 -20.85 -18.82 9.45
C LEU A 273 -19.51 -18.49 10.12
N LEU A 274 -19.48 -17.44 10.96
CA LEU A 274 -18.30 -17.05 11.73
C LEU A 274 -17.94 -18.08 12.81
N ALA A 275 -18.92 -18.77 13.38
CA ALA A 275 -18.68 -19.85 14.35
C ALA A 275 -18.08 -21.09 13.67
N ASP A 276 -18.55 -21.42 12.46
CA ASP A 276 -18.06 -22.57 11.69
C ASP A 276 -16.66 -22.35 11.10
N SER A 277 -16.21 -21.10 10.97
CA SER A 277 -14.89 -20.74 10.44
C SER A 277 -13.75 -20.72 11.48
N ARG A 278 -14.06 -20.92 12.77
CA ARG A 278 -13.07 -20.92 13.87
C ARG A 278 -12.53 -22.31 14.16
#